data_AF-A0A2G6LZ32-F1
#
_entry.id   AF-A0A2G6LZ32-F1
#
_cell.length_a   1.000
_cell.length_b   1.000
_cell.length_c   1.000
_cell.angle_alpha   90.00
_cell.angle_beta   90.00
_cell.angle_gamma   90.00
#
_symmetry.space_group_name_H-M   'P 1'
#
loop_
_entity.id
_entity.type
_entity.pdbx_description
1 polymer ?
#
loop_
_entity_poly.entity_id
_entity_poly.type
_entity_poly.pdbx_seq_one_letter_code
_entity_poly.pdbx_strand_id
1 'polypeptide(L)'
;MKKGFTLIELMIVVVIIGILAAIAIPKFSDVSESAKRSACRANMRTIASQEVIYFAENNSMYGNAVDIEMDQVQCATGGAYTITIEDRGSAPSASITITCPAAVSHGNIDNGVASWVDSD
;
A
#
# COMPACT_ATOMS: atom_id res chain seq x y z
N MET A 1 -12.75 -52.33 -19.70
CA MET A 1 -11.75 -52.26 -18.60
C MET A 1 -11.39 -50.81 -18.39
N LYS A 2 -11.68 -50.22 -17.22
CA LYS A 2 -11.30 -48.83 -16.92
C LYS A 2 -9.79 -48.82 -16.64
N LYS A 3 -9.01 -48.05 -17.39
CA LYS A 3 -7.60 -47.77 -17.06
C LYS A 3 -7.58 -47.01 -15.75
N GLY A 4 -7.09 -47.64 -14.68
CA GLY A 4 -6.80 -46.98 -13.42
C GLY A 4 -5.47 -46.25 -13.52
N PHE A 5 -5.40 -45.06 -12.93
CA PHE A 5 -4.15 -44.33 -12.73
C PHE A 5 -3.16 -45.18 -11.91
N THR A 6 -1.89 -45.14 -12.27
CA THR A 6 -0.86 -45.84 -11.50
C THR A 6 -0.47 -45.02 -10.26
N LEU A 7 -0.17 -45.70 -9.14
CA LEU A 7 0.32 -45.03 -7.92
C LEU A 7 1.60 -44.23 -8.17
N ILE A 8 2.45 -44.72 -9.08
CA ILE A 8 3.71 -44.07 -9.44
C ILE A 8 3.51 -42.79 -10.27
N GLU A 9 2.50 -42.74 -11.15
CA GLU A 9 2.10 -41.50 -11.84
C GLU A 9 1.68 -40.44 -10.83
N LEU A 10 0.91 -40.82 -9.82
CA LEU A 10 0.45 -39.85 -8.83
C LEU A 10 1.60 -39.38 -7.92
N MET A 11 2.54 -40.27 -7.59
CA MET A 11 3.74 -39.92 -6.83
C MET A 11 4.65 -38.92 -7.54
N ILE A 12 4.95 -39.12 -8.83
CA ILE A 12 5.83 -38.18 -9.54
C ILE A 12 5.18 -36.79 -9.70
N VAL A 13 3.86 -36.74 -9.86
CA VAL A 13 3.11 -35.49 -9.98
C VAL A 13 3.18 -34.68 -8.69
N VAL A 14 2.96 -35.28 -7.53
CA VAL A 14 3.05 -34.55 -6.25
C VAL A 14 4.47 -34.08 -5.94
N VAL A 15 5.50 -34.84 -6.36
CA VAL A 15 6.90 -34.43 -6.23
C VAL A 15 7.20 -33.20 -7.10
N ILE A 16 6.77 -33.20 -8.35
CA ILE A 16 6.97 -32.05 -9.25
C ILE A 16 6.23 -30.81 -8.74
N ILE A 17 4.97 -30.96 -8.32
CA ILE A 17 4.19 -29.85 -7.73
C ILE A 17 4.87 -29.33 -6.44
N GLY A 18 5.43 -30.23 -5.61
CA GLY A 18 6.17 -29.85 -4.41
C GLY A 18 7.40 -28.98 -4.69
N ILE A 19 8.19 -29.33 -5.72
CA ILE A 19 9.36 -28.53 -6.13
C ILE A 19 8.94 -27.15 -6.66
N LEU A 20 7.90 -27.10 -7.50
CA LEU A 20 7.39 -25.84 -8.05
C LEU A 20 6.83 -24.94 -6.94
N ALA A 21 6.06 -25.50 -6.00
CA ALA A 21 5.50 -24.75 -4.88
C ALA A 21 6.59 -24.18 -3.96
N ALA A 22 7.66 -24.94 -3.69
CA ALA A 22 8.77 -24.50 -2.85
C ALA A 22 9.48 -23.24 -3.39
N ILE A 23 9.58 -23.09 -4.72
CA ILE A 23 10.18 -21.92 -5.36
C ILE A 23 9.16 -20.78 -5.49
N ALA A 24 7.91 -21.10 -5.80
CA ALA A 24 6.88 -20.11 -6.10
C ALA A 24 6.39 -19.33 -4.86
N ILE A 25 6.22 -20.00 -3.71
CA ILE A 25 5.68 -19.39 -2.48
C ILE A 25 6.55 -18.21 -1.99
N PRO A 26 7.87 -18.33 -1.78
CA PRO A 26 8.67 -17.22 -1.30
C PRO A 26 8.69 -16.06 -2.30
N LYS A 27 8.80 -16.36 -3.61
CA LYS A 27 8.77 -15.36 -4.68
C LYS A 27 7.46 -14.58 -4.73
N PHE A 28 6.33 -15.26 -4.53
CA PHE A 28 5.01 -14.63 -4.56
C PHE A 28 4.80 -13.67 -3.38
N SER A 29 5.34 -14.00 -2.20
CA SER A 29 5.27 -13.14 -1.01
C SER A 29 5.97 -11.80 -1.25
N ASP A 30 7.21 -11.84 -1.74
CA ASP A 30 8.02 -10.63 -1.99
C ASP A 30 7.40 -9.72 -3.05
N VAL A 31 6.91 -10.31 -4.15
CA VAL A 31 6.25 -9.56 -5.24
C VAL A 31 4.97 -8.92 -4.73
N SER A 32 4.19 -9.65 -3.93
CA SER A 32 2.96 -9.14 -3.34
C SER A 32 3.24 -7.96 -2.40
N GLU A 33 4.30 -8.01 -1.61
CA GLU A 33 4.67 -6.91 -0.73
C GLU A 33 5.19 -5.69 -1.49
N SER A 34 6.04 -5.89 -2.51
CA SER A 34 6.51 -4.80 -3.38
C SER A 34 5.37 -4.12 -4.13
N ALA A 35 4.37 -4.90 -4.58
CA ALA A 35 3.16 -4.37 -5.20
C ALA A 35 2.35 -3.51 -4.21
N LYS A 36 2.19 -3.96 -2.96
CA LYS A 36 1.52 -3.19 -1.90
C LYS A 36 2.25 -1.89 -1.59
N ARG A 37 3.58 -1.91 -1.47
CA ARG A 37 4.41 -0.69 -1.28
C ARG A 37 4.21 0.30 -2.43
N SER A 38 4.22 -0.20 -3.66
CA SER A 38 4.04 0.64 -4.86
C SER A 38 2.64 1.25 -4.95
N ALA A 39 1.60 0.48 -4.62
CA ALA A 39 0.23 0.99 -4.54
C ALA A 39 0.08 2.05 -3.43
N CYS A 40 0.67 1.82 -2.25
CA CYS A 40 0.66 2.80 -1.16
C CYS A 40 1.30 4.13 -1.59
N ARG A 41 2.46 4.08 -2.26
CA ARG A 41 3.13 5.27 -2.80
C ARG A 41 2.31 5.99 -3.86
N ALA A 42 1.65 5.26 -4.76
CA ALA A 42 0.77 5.86 -5.75
C ALA A 42 -0.40 6.61 -5.08
N ASN A 43 -1.04 5.97 -4.09
CA ASN A 43 -2.13 6.54 -3.32
C ASN A 43 -1.71 7.82 -2.56
N MET A 44 -0.54 7.83 -1.93
CA MET A 44 -0.02 9.03 -1.25
C MET A 44 0.22 10.20 -2.21
N ARG A 45 0.64 9.94 -3.45
CA ARG A 45 0.78 11.00 -4.46
C ARG A 45 -0.57 11.60 -4.86
N THR A 46 -1.59 10.76 -4.99
CA THR A 46 -2.96 11.22 -5.23
C THR A 46 -3.42 12.12 -4.09
N ILE A 47 -3.23 11.68 -2.84
CA ILE A 47 -3.61 12.45 -1.65
C ILE A 47 -2.86 13.79 -1.59
N ALA A 48 -1.55 13.79 -1.84
CA ALA A 48 -0.75 15.02 -1.88
C ALA A 48 -1.24 15.99 -2.96
N SER A 49 -1.64 15.48 -4.14
CA SER A 49 -2.20 16.33 -5.19
C SER A 49 -3.56 16.95 -4.80
N GLN A 50 -4.40 16.19 -4.09
CA GLN A 50 -5.67 16.68 -3.58
C GLN A 50 -5.47 17.73 -2.48
N GLU A 51 -4.44 17.57 -1.65
CA GLU A 51 -4.05 18.56 -0.65
C GLU A 51 -3.71 19.91 -1.26
N VAL A 52 -2.90 19.90 -2.33
CA VAL A 52 -2.52 21.13 -3.05
C VAL A 52 -3.74 21.81 -3.65
N ILE A 53 -4.66 21.04 -4.24
CA ILE A 53 -5.92 21.58 -4.79
C ILE A 53 -6.75 22.21 -3.67
N TYR A 54 -6.94 21.49 -2.57
CA TYR A 54 -7.72 21.96 -1.43
C TYR A 54 -7.13 23.25 -0.83
N PHE A 55 -5.80 23.31 -0.67
CA PHE A 55 -5.11 24.50 -0.20
C PHE A 55 -5.30 25.69 -1.13
N ALA A 56 -5.29 25.47 -2.45
CA ALA A 56 -5.53 26.53 -3.42
C ALA A 56 -6.94 27.11 -3.32
N GLU A 57 -7.93 26.30 -2.95
CA GLU A 57 -9.33 26.72 -2.81
C GLU A 57 -9.65 27.34 -1.44
N ASN A 58 -9.10 26.77 -0.37
CA ASN A 58 -9.51 27.08 1.01
C ASN A 58 -8.44 27.85 1.80
N ASN A 59 -7.23 28.03 1.24
CA ASN A 59 -6.09 28.66 1.90
C ASN A 59 -5.74 28.02 3.26
N SER A 60 -6.05 26.73 3.40
CA SER A 60 -5.79 25.89 4.57
C SER A 60 -5.53 24.46 4.12
N MET A 61 -4.67 23.73 4.84
CA MET A 61 -4.51 22.28 4.65
C MET A 61 -5.69 21.54 5.30
N TYR A 62 -6.00 20.33 4.83
CA TYR A 62 -7.14 19.57 5.35
C TYR A 62 -6.86 18.98 6.74
N GLY A 63 -7.90 18.93 7.57
CA GLY A 63 -7.85 18.42 8.94
C GLY A 63 -8.20 16.93 9.07
N ASN A 64 -8.83 16.35 8.04
CA ASN A 64 -9.36 14.99 8.06
C ASN A 64 -9.41 14.36 6.65
N ALA A 65 -9.31 13.03 6.57
CA ALA A 65 -9.47 12.22 5.36
C ALA A 65 -10.79 12.47 4.59
N VAL A 66 -11.85 12.94 5.27
CA VAL A 66 -13.17 13.20 4.67
C VAL A 66 -13.13 14.39 3.71
N ASP A 67 -12.25 15.36 3.92
CA ASP A 67 -12.24 16.63 3.18
C ASP A 67 -11.62 16.52 1.77
N ILE A 68 -10.92 15.41 1.49
CA ILE A 68 -10.22 15.15 0.22
C ILE A 68 -10.72 13.88 -0.49
N GLU A 69 -11.96 13.46 -0.23
CA GLU A 69 -12.60 12.32 -0.92
C GLU A 69 -11.75 11.04 -0.95
N MET A 70 -11.08 10.72 0.15
CA MET A 70 -10.22 9.53 0.26
C MET A 70 -10.95 8.20 0.02
N ASP A 71 -12.28 8.20 -0.08
CA ASP A 71 -13.08 7.05 -0.49
C ASP A 71 -12.65 6.50 -1.87
N GLN A 72 -12.12 7.34 -2.75
CA GLN A 72 -11.59 6.90 -4.06
C GLN A 72 -10.21 6.22 -3.95
N VAL A 73 -9.55 6.30 -2.79
CA VAL A 73 -8.19 5.82 -2.56
C VAL A 73 -8.22 4.63 -1.59
N GLN A 74 -8.31 3.42 -2.15
CA GLN A 74 -8.42 2.18 -1.38
C GLN A 74 -7.05 1.60 -1.02
N CYS A 75 -6.90 1.11 0.21
CA CYS A 75 -5.66 0.45 0.63
C CYS A 75 -5.52 -0.93 -0.03
N ALA A 76 -4.31 -1.25 -0.51
CA ALA A 76 -3.98 -2.50 -1.19
C ALA A 76 -4.23 -3.78 -0.35
N THR A 77 -4.39 -3.69 0.97
CA THR A 77 -4.62 -4.84 1.86
C THR A 77 -6.07 -4.91 2.37
N GLY A 78 -6.92 -3.95 2.01
CA GLY A 78 -8.19 -3.71 2.70
C GLY A 78 -7.93 -3.03 4.05
N GLY A 79 -8.66 -1.96 4.31
CA GLY A 79 -8.45 -1.10 5.49
C GLY A 79 -8.35 0.38 5.11
N ALA A 80 -8.46 1.24 6.12
CA ALA A 80 -8.38 2.68 5.94
C ALA A 80 -6.93 3.16 6.12
N TYR A 81 -6.57 4.19 5.36
CA TYR A 81 -5.37 4.99 5.64
C TYR A 81 -5.57 5.74 6.95
N THR A 82 -4.55 5.79 7.79
CA THR A 82 -4.57 6.68 8.97
C THR A 82 -3.78 7.94 8.65
N ILE A 83 -4.43 9.08 8.80
CA ILE A 83 -3.83 10.40 8.65
C ILE A 83 -3.57 10.96 10.05
N THR A 84 -2.33 11.35 10.30
CA THR A 84 -1.94 12.08 11.50
C THR A 84 -1.45 13.44 11.06
N ILE A 85 -1.98 14.51 11.65
CA ILE A 85 -1.54 15.87 11.36
C ILE A 85 -0.63 16.30 12.48
N GLU A 86 0.64 16.49 12.15
CA GLU A 86 1.60 17.15 13.03
C GLU A 86 1.65 18.61 12.62
N ASP A 87 1.05 19.45 13.45
CA ASP A 87 1.07 20.89 13.28
C ASP A 87 2.44 21.42 13.73
N ARG A 88 3.21 22.06 12.83
CA ARG A 88 4.54 22.63 13.17
C ARG A 88 4.41 23.99 13.87
N GLY A 89 3.43 24.14 14.76
CA GLY A 89 3.03 25.41 15.38
C GLY A 89 2.29 26.32 14.39
N SER A 90 1.82 27.49 14.88
CA SER A 90 0.82 28.41 14.27
C SER A 90 1.12 29.02 12.88
N ALA A 91 1.78 28.30 11.98
CA ALA A 91 2.03 28.63 10.59
C ALA A 91 1.16 27.75 9.67
N PRO A 92 0.86 28.16 8.43
CA PRO A 92 -0.02 27.45 7.48
C PRO A 92 0.56 26.13 6.92
N SER A 93 1.53 25.52 7.62
CA SER A 93 2.25 24.31 7.22
C SER A 93 1.96 23.17 8.18
N ALA A 94 1.07 22.26 7.77
CA ALA A 94 0.83 20.99 8.42
C ALA A 94 1.71 19.90 7.77
N SER A 95 2.27 18.99 8.55
CA SER A 95 2.81 17.74 8.02
C SER A 95 1.79 16.61 8.24
N ILE A 96 1.45 15.92 7.16
CA ILE A 96 0.46 14.84 7.17
C ILE A 96 1.18 13.50 7.07
N THR A 97 1.15 12.72 8.15
CA THR A 97 1.65 11.36 8.14
C THR A 97 0.55 10.41 7.68
N ILE A 98 0.81 9.68 6.60
CA ILE A 98 -0.10 8.66 6.08
C ILE A 98 0.48 7.29 6.42
N THR A 99 -0.27 6.54 7.22
CA THR A 99 0.08 5.15 7.56
C THR A 99 -0.71 4.18 6.70
N CYS A 100 0.02 3.30 6.02
CA CYS A 100 -0.54 2.12 5.37
C CYS A 100 -0.74 1.00 6.42
N PRO A 101 -1.95 0.41 6.57
CA PRO A 101 -2.28 -0.56 7.63
C PRO A 101 -1.45 -1.84 7.60
N ALA A 102 -0.74 -2.13 6.50
CA ALA A 102 0.10 -3.31 6.37
C ALA A 102 1.59 -2.99 6.53
N ALA A 103 2.02 -2.32 7.61
CA ALA A 103 3.43 -2.15 8.04
C ALA A 103 4.47 -1.84 6.93
N VAL A 104 4.03 -1.28 5.81
CA VAL A 104 4.86 -0.91 4.66
C VAL A 104 5.11 0.58 4.82
N SER A 105 6.33 0.94 5.20
CA SER A 105 6.91 2.31 5.22
C SER A 105 5.89 3.45 5.33
N HIS A 106 5.86 4.12 6.49
CA HIS A 106 5.09 5.35 6.64
C HIS A 106 5.62 6.42 5.67
N GLY A 107 4.71 7.14 5.01
CA GLY A 107 5.05 8.31 4.21
C GLY A 107 4.52 9.57 4.88
N ASN A 108 5.19 10.69 4.62
CA ASN A 108 4.78 12.01 5.11
C ASN A 108 4.49 12.90 3.90
N ILE A 109 3.50 13.77 4.01
CA ILE A 109 3.26 14.86 3.07
C ILE A 109 3.61 16.16 3.79
N ASP A 110 4.64 16.84 3.30
CA ASP A 110 5.04 18.16 3.80
C ASP A 110 4.65 19.20 2.74
N ASN A 111 3.69 20.08 3.05
CA ASN A 111 3.20 21.12 2.13
C ASN A 111 2.79 20.57 0.74
N GLY A 112 2.06 19.46 0.69
CA GLY A 112 1.64 18.83 -0.57
C GLY A 112 2.74 18.06 -1.32
N VAL A 113 3.92 17.88 -0.73
CA VAL A 113 4.99 17.04 -1.29
C VAL A 113 5.05 15.72 -0.53
N ALA A 114 4.71 14.62 -1.22
CA ALA A 114 4.83 13.27 -0.65
C ALA A 114 6.31 12.85 -0.54
N SER A 115 6.70 12.45 0.67
CA SER A 115 7.99 11.91 1.06
C SER A 115 7.81 10.51 1.65
N TRP A 116 8.81 9.65 1.49
CA TRP A 116 8.79 8.28 1.97
C TRP A 116 10.07 7.99 2.75
N VAL A 117 9.93 7.31 3.89
CA VAL A 117 11.07 6.71 4.58
C VAL A 117 11.18 5.28 4.06
N ASP A 118 12.12 5.04 3.15
CA ASP A 118 12.50 3.67 2.81
C ASP A 118 13.17 3.09 4.06
N SER A 119 12.42 2.33 4.86
CA SER A 119 13.00 1.52 5.93
C SER A 119 13.79 0.39 5.26
N ASP A 120 15.10 0.58 5.14
CA ASP A 120 16.08 -0.42 4.71
C ASP A 120 15.87 -1.77 5.43
#